data_AF-A0AAN5XMR6-F1
#
_entry.id   AF-A0AAN5XMR6-F1
#
_cell.length_a   1.000
_cell.length_b   1.000
_cell.length_c   1.000
_cell.angle_alpha   90.00
_cell.angle_beta   90.00
_cell.angle_gamma   90.00
#
_symmetry.space_group_name_H-M   'P 1'
#
loop_
_entity.id
_entity.type
_entity.pdbx_description
1 polymer ?
#
loop_
_entity_poly.entity_id
_entity_poly.type
_entity_poly.pdbx_seq_one_letter_code
_entity_poly.pdbx_strand_id
1 'polypeptide(L)'
;MNKTASKSGLFAGVGSIILWIFLVYYNPYAEITRRASFYISVITLLLPATFAIAGTFLGKKSLMFLAFLWSLPASLYFVLTPSIFILFGLTCFTYFSSYLHLRDQYAYS
;
A
#
# COMPACT_ATOMS: atom_id res chain seq x y z
N MET A 1 25.66 -7.42 6.33
CA MET A 1 24.41 -6.93 5.71
C MET A 1 23.25 -7.82 6.16
N ASN A 2 22.66 -7.56 7.33
CA ASN A 2 21.42 -8.24 7.72
C ASN A 2 20.27 -7.55 6.99
N LYS A 3 19.91 -8.08 5.83
CA LYS A 3 18.70 -7.69 5.11
C LYS A 3 17.49 -8.24 5.86
N THR A 4 17.20 -7.71 7.04
CA THR A 4 15.95 -7.98 7.71
C THR A 4 14.89 -7.20 6.94
N ALA A 5 14.38 -7.80 5.87
CA ALA A 5 13.15 -7.36 5.23
C ALA A 5 12.15 -7.08 6.35
N SER A 6 11.78 -5.80 6.52
CA SER A 6 10.92 -5.41 7.63
C SER A 6 9.60 -6.15 7.45
N LYS A 7 9.33 -7.13 8.32
CA LYS A 7 8.15 -8.01 8.24
C LYS A 7 6.87 -7.19 8.04
N SER A 8 6.84 -5.98 8.64
CA SER A 8 5.78 -4.97 8.49
C SER A 8 5.45 -4.60 7.04
N GLY A 9 6.45 -4.39 6.18
CA GLY A 9 6.24 -3.99 4.78
C GLY A 9 5.67 -5.13 3.93
N LEU A 10 6.06 -6.37 4.23
CA LEU A 10 5.50 -7.56 3.60
C LEU A 10 4.02 -7.73 3.97
N PHE A 11 3.68 -7.66 5.26
CA PHE A 11 2.30 -7.75 5.73
C PHE A 11 1.44 -6.62 5.16
N ALA A 12 1.96 -5.41 5.08
CA ALA A 12 1.28 -4.26 4.48
C ALA A 12 1.01 -4.45 2.98
N GLY A 13 1.99 -4.98 2.22
CA GLY A 13 1.84 -5.28 0.80
C GLY A 13 0.78 -6.35 0.54
N VAL A 14 0.90 -7.49 1.24
CA VAL A 14 -0.06 -8.60 1.12
C VAL A 14 -1.46 -8.17 1.56
N GLY A 15 -1.57 -7.43 2.68
CA GLY A 15 -2.84 -6.90 3.18
C GLY A 15 -3.53 -5.98 2.17
N SER A 16 -2.79 -5.06 1.54
CA SER A 16 -3.36 -4.19 0.48
C SER A 16 -3.84 -4.97 -0.74
N ILE A 17 -3.14 -6.04 -1.14
CA ILE A 17 -3.58 -6.88 -2.27
C ILE A 17 -4.89 -7.58 -1.93
N ILE A 18 -5.00 -8.15 -0.73
CA ILE A 18 -6.24 -8.80 -0.27
C ILE A 18 -7.39 -7.80 -0.22
N LEU A 19 -7.18 -6.63 0.37
CA LEU A 19 -8.17 -5.55 0.43
C LEU A 19 -8.61 -5.10 -0.96
N TRP A 20 -7.68 -5.06 -1.93
CA TRP A 20 -7.98 -4.71 -3.31
C TRP A 20 -8.88 -5.75 -3.99
N ILE A 21 -8.67 -7.04 -3.73
CA ILE A 21 -9.56 -8.10 -4.22
C ILE A 21 -10.99 -7.88 -3.68
N PHE A 22 -11.14 -7.59 -2.38
CA PHE A 22 -12.44 -7.30 -1.79
C PHE A 22 -13.09 -6.04 -2.39
N LEU A 23 -12.30 -4.99 -2.65
CA LEU A 23 -12.77 -3.75 -3.26
C LEU A 23 -13.32 -3.97 -4.68
N VAL A 24 -12.72 -4.86 -5.45
CA VAL A 24 -13.12 -5.11 -6.85
C VAL A 24 -14.28 -6.08 -6.96
N TYR A 25 -14.22 -7.21 -6.23
CA TYR A 25 -15.15 -8.33 -6.45
C TYR A 25 -16.33 -8.36 -5.48
N TYR A 26 -16.17 -7.83 -4.27
CA TYR A 26 -17.18 -7.92 -3.22
C TYR A 26 -17.85 -6.57 -2.90
N ASN A 27 -17.48 -5.50 -3.58
CA ASN A 27 -18.04 -4.18 -3.36
C ASN A 27 -19.39 -4.01 -4.11
N PRO A 28 -20.54 -3.96 -3.40
CA PRO A 28 -21.84 -3.81 -4.04
C PRO A 28 -22.02 -2.43 -4.70
N TYR A 29 -21.19 -1.45 -4.37
CA TYR A 29 -21.23 -0.10 -4.91
C TYR A 29 -20.47 0.04 -6.25
N ALA A 30 -19.82 -1.02 -6.73
CA ALA A 30 -18.99 -0.98 -7.94
C ALA A 30 -19.76 -1.16 -9.25
N GLU A 31 -21.03 -1.57 -9.22
CA GLU A 31 -21.83 -1.96 -10.40
C GLU A 31 -21.91 -0.87 -11.48
N ILE A 32 -22.05 0.40 -11.09
CA ILE A 32 -22.30 1.52 -12.03
C ILE A 32 -21.02 2.00 -12.74
N THR A 33 -19.84 1.74 -12.17
CA THR A 33 -18.55 2.30 -12.66
C THR A 33 -17.46 1.22 -12.83
N ARG A 34 -17.88 -0.06 -12.94
CA ARG A 34 -17.03 -1.25 -12.76
C ARG A 34 -15.73 -1.25 -13.58
N ARG A 35 -15.76 -0.85 -14.85
CA ARG A 35 -14.58 -0.91 -15.74
C ARG A 35 -13.56 0.20 -15.46
N ALA A 36 -13.99 1.46 -15.40
CA ALA A 36 -13.08 2.58 -15.12
C ALA A 36 -12.53 2.52 -13.69
N SER A 37 -13.39 2.16 -12.72
CA SER A 37 -13.00 2.01 -11.33
C SER A 37 -11.99 0.87 -11.11
N PHE A 38 -12.05 -0.19 -11.94
CA PHE A 38 -11.06 -1.28 -11.91
C PHE A 38 -9.66 -0.79 -12.27
N TYR A 39 -9.48 -0.20 -13.46
CA TYR A 39 -8.15 0.25 -13.92
C TYR A 39 -7.55 1.32 -13.01
N ILE A 40 -8.37 2.26 -12.53
CA ILE A 40 -7.92 3.29 -11.60
C ILE A 40 -7.44 2.64 -10.30
N SER A 41 -8.22 1.73 -9.72
CA SER A 41 -7.84 1.05 -8.47
C SER A 41 -6.57 0.19 -8.61
N VAL A 42 -6.33 -0.42 -9.77
CA VAL A 42 -5.08 -1.14 -10.06
C VAL A 42 -3.91 -0.17 -9.96
N ILE A 43 -3.99 0.98 -10.63
CA ILE A 43 -2.90 1.95 -10.70
C ILE A 43 -2.66 2.62 -9.36
N THR A 44 -3.70 2.90 -8.58
CA THR A 44 -3.59 3.68 -7.34
C THR A 44 -3.47 2.85 -6.06
N LEU A 45 -3.79 1.55 -6.07
CA LEU A 45 -3.75 0.70 -4.87
C LEU A 45 -2.91 -0.57 -5.07
N LEU A 46 -3.11 -1.30 -6.18
CA LEU A 46 -2.37 -2.53 -6.43
C LEU A 46 -0.90 -2.26 -6.79
N LEU A 47 -0.68 -1.29 -7.69
CA LEU A 47 0.65 -0.94 -8.18
C LEU A 47 1.56 -0.37 -7.08
N PRO A 48 1.13 0.57 -6.21
CA PRO A 48 1.93 0.95 -5.05
C PRO A 48 2.18 -0.19 -4.07
N ALA A 49 1.24 -1.14 -3.89
CA ALA A 49 1.48 -2.31 -3.05
C ALA A 49 2.62 -3.20 -3.57
N THR A 50 2.72 -3.40 -4.89
CA THR A 50 3.85 -4.15 -5.49
C THR A 50 5.17 -3.38 -5.34
N PHE A 51 5.14 -2.05 -5.44
CA PHE A 51 6.31 -1.20 -5.17
C PHE A 51 6.77 -1.29 -3.71
N ALA A 52 5.84 -1.38 -2.75
CA ALA A 52 6.18 -1.57 -1.34
C ALA A 52 6.84 -2.93 -1.08
N ILE A 53 6.33 -4.01 -1.70
CA ILE A 53 6.93 -5.34 -1.63
C ILE A 53 8.33 -5.33 -2.27
N ALA A 54 8.45 -4.78 -3.48
CA ALA A 54 9.74 -4.65 -4.16
C ALA A 54 10.74 -3.80 -3.34
N GLY A 55 10.30 -2.67 -2.77
CA GLY A 55 11.11 -1.83 -1.89
C GLY A 55 11.63 -2.59 -0.66
N THR A 56 10.82 -3.50 -0.11
CA THR A 56 11.22 -4.38 1.00
C THR A 56 12.32 -5.36 0.58
N PHE A 57 12.18 -6.03 -0.56
CA PHE A 57 13.17 -7.01 -1.05
C PHE A 57 14.47 -6.35 -1.55
N LEU A 58 14.36 -5.20 -2.21
CA LEU A 58 15.51 -4.45 -2.74
C LEU A 58 16.19 -3.58 -1.67
N GLY A 59 15.60 -3.43 -0.48
CA GLY A 59 16.11 -2.52 0.57
C GLY A 59 16.06 -1.04 0.19
N LYS A 60 15.30 -0.66 -0.83
CA LYS A 60 15.27 0.71 -1.36
C LYS A 60 14.20 1.53 -0.66
N LYS A 61 14.62 2.36 0.32
CA LYS A 61 13.73 3.29 1.03
C LYS A 61 12.91 4.18 0.09
N SER A 62 13.50 4.66 -1.02
CA SER A 62 12.80 5.52 -1.98
C SER A 62 11.58 4.85 -2.62
N LEU A 63 11.61 3.53 -2.84
CA LEU A 63 10.47 2.81 -3.40
C LEU A 63 9.29 2.72 -2.42
N MET A 64 9.57 2.55 -1.12
CA MET A 64 8.52 2.57 -0.09
C MET A 64 7.89 3.95 0.06
N PHE A 65 8.70 5.01 0.02
CA PHE A 65 8.19 6.38 0.07
C PHE A 65 7.35 6.74 -1.16
N LEU A 66 7.77 6.29 -2.35
CA LEU A 66 7.01 6.46 -3.58
C LEU A 66 5.66 5.73 -3.50
N ALA A 67 5.65 4.48 -3.02
CA ALA A 67 4.43 3.70 -2.81
C ALA A 67 3.46 4.38 -1.83
N PHE A 68 3.99 4.95 -0.74
CA PHE A 68 3.22 5.73 0.22
C PHE A 68 2.59 6.96 -0.43
N LEU A 69 3.40 7.84 -1.05
CA LEU A 69 2.91 9.06 -1.70
C LEU A 69 1.87 8.77 -2.78
N TRP A 70 2.07 7.70 -3.54
CA TRP A 70 1.18 7.29 -4.62
C TRP A 70 -0.16 6.77 -4.08
N SER A 71 -0.13 5.99 -3.00
CA SER A 71 -1.34 5.42 -2.39
C SER A 71 -2.09 6.40 -1.49
N LEU A 72 -1.43 7.47 -1.01
CA LEU A 72 -1.96 8.40 0.00
C LEU A 72 -3.30 9.02 -0.40
N PRO A 73 -3.50 9.60 -1.60
CA PRO A 73 -4.75 10.26 -1.95
C PRO A 73 -5.93 9.28 -1.93
N ALA A 74 -5.74 8.08 -2.47
CA ALA A 74 -6.76 7.04 -2.52
C ALA A 74 -7.06 6.49 -1.12
N SER A 75 -6.02 6.20 -0.33
CA SER A 75 -6.19 5.75 1.06
C SER A 75 -6.90 6.80 1.93
N LEU A 76 -6.60 8.09 1.74
CA LEU A 76 -7.26 9.18 2.48
C LEU A 76 -8.75 9.24 2.14
N TYR A 77 -9.10 9.09 0.86
CA TYR A 77 -10.49 9.00 0.41
C TYR A 77 -11.23 7.87 1.13
N PHE A 78 -10.63 6.67 1.21
CA PHE A 78 -11.26 5.54 1.89
C PHE A 78 -11.37 5.72 3.41
N VAL A 79 -10.43 6.42 4.05
CA VAL A 79 -10.51 6.74 5.48
C VAL A 79 -11.69 7.66 5.80
N LEU A 80 -11.98 8.60 4.89
CA LEU A 80 -13.08 9.55 5.04
C LEU A 80 -14.47 8.94 4.73
N THR A 81 -14.50 7.72 4.17
CA THR A 81 -15.75 6.99 3.91
C THR A 81 -15.94 5.84 4.91
N PRO A 82 -17.09 5.74 5.59
CA PRO A 82 -17.35 4.66 6.54
C PRO A 82 -17.47 3.31 5.80
N SER A 83 -16.36 2.59 5.71
CA SER A 83 -16.27 1.32 5.00
C SER A 83 -15.13 0.46 5.54
N ILE A 84 -15.15 -0.83 5.22
CA ILE A 84 -14.04 -1.73 5.54
C ILE A 84 -12.74 -1.33 4.83
N PHE A 85 -12.84 -0.46 3.82
CA PHE A 85 -11.72 0.08 3.05
C PHE A 85 -10.91 1.13 3.83
N ILE A 86 -11.35 1.57 5.02
CA ILE A 86 -10.51 2.32 5.97
C ILE A 86 -9.17 1.62 6.21
N LEU A 87 -9.13 0.29 6.11
CA LEU A 87 -7.92 -0.51 6.23
C LEU A 87 -6.84 -0.17 5.18
N PHE A 88 -7.19 0.43 4.04
CA PHE A 88 -6.20 0.99 3.09
C PHE A 88 -5.43 2.18 3.68
N GLY A 89 -6.03 2.91 4.62
CA GLY A 89 -5.33 3.93 5.41
C GLY A 89 -4.29 3.28 6.33
N LEU A 90 -4.64 2.17 6.97
CA LEU A 90 -3.74 1.43 7.85
C LEU A 90 -2.55 0.83 7.08
N THR A 91 -2.79 0.27 5.89
CA THR A 91 -1.71 -0.25 5.04
C THR A 91 -0.82 0.87 4.50
N CYS A 92 -1.39 2.02 4.15
CA CYS A 92 -0.61 3.21 3.77
C CYS A 92 0.28 3.70 4.92
N PHE A 93 -0.25 3.76 6.15
CA PHE A 93 0.52 4.16 7.33
C PHE A 93 1.67 3.18 7.62
N THR A 94 1.44 1.88 7.44
CA THR A 94 2.50 0.87 7.63
C THR A 94 3.60 0.99 6.57
N TYR A 95 3.31 1.37 5.32
CA TYR A 95 4.36 1.72 4.34
C TYR A 95 5.25 2.87 4.82
N PHE A 96 4.64 3.90 5.41
CA PHE A 96 5.39 5.03 5.98
C PHE A 96 6.23 4.60 7.19
N SER A 97 5.70 3.78 8.09
CA SER A 97 6.47 3.23 9.22
C SER A 97 7.64 2.35 8.75
N SER A 98 7.45 1.51 7.74
CA SER A 98 8.53 0.72 7.15
C SER A 98 9.61 1.58 6.51
N TYR A 99 9.22 2.67 5.83
CA TYR A 99 10.17 3.65 5.29
C TYR A 99 11.04 4.29 6.38
N LEU A 100 10.43 4.73 7.50
CA LEU A 100 11.16 5.32 8.62
C LEU A 100 12.18 4.34 9.22
N HIS A 101 11.78 3.09 9.46
CA HIS A 101 12.69 2.06 9.95
C HIS A 101 13.85 1.78 8.97
N LEU A 102 13.57 1.73 7.66
CA LEU A 102 14.63 1.55 6.67
C LEU A 102 15.57 2.76 6.61
N ARG A 103 15.05 3.98 6.76
CA ARG A 103 15.86 5.22 6.77
C ARG A 103 16.90 5.18 7.89
N ASP A 104 16.52 4.78 9.10
CA ASP A 104 17.42 4.77 10.25
C ASP A 104 18.54 3.73 10.10
N GLN A 105 18.29 2.58 9.44
CA GLN A 105 19.33 1.57 9.17
C GLN A 105 20.44 2.10 8.23
N TYR A 106 20.10 2.98 7.28
CA TYR A 106 21.07 3.59 6.36
C TYR A 106 21.78 4.83 6.94
N ALA A 107 21.33 5.36 8.08
CA ALA A 107 21.95 6.55 8.70
C ALA A 107 23.15 6.19 9.60
N TYR A 108 23.32 4.91 9.96
CA TYR A 108 24.38 4.40 10.83
C TYR A 108 25.33 3.38 10.14
N SER A 109 25.36 3.34 8.80
CA SER A 109 26.33 2.57 7.98
C SER A 109 27.16 3.51 7.14
#